data_AF-A0A7W1DPZ6-F1
#
_entry.id   AF-A0A7W1DPZ6-F1
#
_cell.length_a   1.000
_cell.length_b   1.000
_cell.length_c   1.000
_cell.angle_alpha   90.00
_cell.angle_beta   90.00
_cell.angle_gamma   90.00
#
_symmetry.space_group_name_H-M   'P 1'
#
loop_
_entity.id
_entity.type
_entity.pdbx_description
1 polymer ?
#
loop_
_entity_poly.entity_id
_entity_poly.type
_entity_poly.pdbx_seq_one_letter_code
_entity_poly.pdbx_strand_id
1 'polypeptide(L)' 'MVNPTVSVRHVKIDRDEPCGICNAAFVPSEDSGSRVLMIKTADDEFTALMCGGCYSKWSHGATATFRRPITV' A
#
# COMPACT_ATOMS: atom_id res chain seq x y z
N MET A 1 15.90 2.47 -21.29
CA MET A 1 15.75 2.18 -19.86
C MET A 1 14.32 2.52 -19.47
N VAL A 2 13.57 1.56 -18.93
CA VAL A 2 12.23 1.81 -18.41
C VAL A 2 12.38 2.39 -17.02
N ASN A 3 11.86 3.60 -16.79
CA ASN A 3 11.93 4.26 -15.49
C ASN A 3 10.65 3.95 -14.71
N PRO A 4 10.71 3.18 -13.61
CA PRO A 4 9.52 2.94 -12.80
C PRO A 4 9.09 4.24 -12.11
N THR A 5 7.79 4.51 -12.10
CA THR A 5 7.20 5.56 -11.26
C THR A 5 6.77 4.96 -9.94
N VAL A 6 7.30 5.48 -8.84
CA VAL A 6 6.95 5.06 -7.49
C VAL A 6 6.23 6.21 -6.78
N SER A 7 5.09 5.92 -6.19
CA SER A 7 4.34 6.90 -5.40
C SER A 7 3.77 6.28 -4.13
N VAL A 8 3.80 7.05 -3.05
CA VAL A 8 3.14 6.72 -1.78
C VAL A 8 2.22 7.89 -1.45
N ARG A 9 0.92 7.64 -1.42
CA ARG A 9 -0.08 8.70 -1.19
C ARG A 9 -1.13 8.27 -0.19
N HIS A 10 -1.68 9.25 0.52
CA HIS A 10 -2.92 9.04 1.25
C HIS A 10 -4.04 8.92 0.24
N VAL A 11 -4.73 7.79 0.25
CA VAL A 11 -5.89 7.53 -0.61
C VAL A 11 -6.98 7.06 0.31
N LYS A 12 -8.14 7.71 0.22
CA LYS A 12 -9.33 7.22 0.88
C LYS A 12 -9.77 5.94 0.17
N ILE A 13 -9.74 4.82 0.87
CA ILE A 13 -10.33 3.57 0.37
C ILE A 13 -11.69 3.42 1.03
N ASP A 14 -12.75 3.45 0.24
CA ASP A 14 -14.15 3.36 0.71
C ASP A 14 -14.69 1.91 0.71
N ARG A 15 -13.78 0.93 0.64
CA ARG A 15 -14.08 -0.50 0.64
C ARG A 15 -13.12 -1.26 1.57
N ASP A 16 -13.55 -2.44 2.00
CA ASP A 16 -12.71 -3.31 2.82
C ASP A 16 -11.60 -3.91 1.97
N GLU A 17 -10.36 -3.52 2.23
CA GLU A 17 -9.17 -4.03 1.53
C GLU A 17 -8.15 -4.55 2.53
N PRO A 18 -7.51 -5.71 2.30
CA PRO A 18 -6.48 -6.18 3.21
C PRO A 18 -5.23 -5.29 3.10
N CYS A 19 -4.60 -5.02 4.24
CA CYS A 19 -3.26 -4.45 4.24
C CYS A 19 -2.30 -5.39 3.49
N GLY A 20 -1.59 -4.87 2.50
CA GLY A 20 -0.63 -5.62 1.70
C GLY A 20 0.53 -6.20 2.51
N ILE A 21 0.77 -5.72 3.74
CA ILE A 21 1.89 -6.17 4.60
C ILE A 21 1.43 -7.19 5.65
N CYS A 22 0.46 -6.83 6.48
CA CYS A 22 0.00 -7.68 7.59
C CYS A 22 -1.26 -8.49 7.26
N ASN A 23 -1.91 -8.24 6.13
CA ASN A 23 -3.15 -8.87 5.70
C ASN A 23 -4.33 -8.65 6.66
N ALA A 24 -4.24 -7.70 7.59
CA ALA A 24 -5.36 -7.26 8.39
C ALA A 24 -6.38 -6.54 7.49
N ALA A 25 -7.67 -6.78 7.71
CA ALA A 25 -8.73 -6.05 7.02
C ALA A 25 -8.64 -4.56 7.37
N PHE A 26 -8.64 -3.71 6.35
CA PHE A 26 -8.78 -2.28 6.52
C PHE A 26 -10.25 -1.93 6.62
N VAL A 27 -10.65 -1.31 7.72
CA VAL A 27 -11.98 -0.74 7.90
C VAL A 27 -11.87 0.78 7.68
N PRO A 28 -12.50 1.35 6.64
CA PRO A 28 -12.35 2.76 6.30
C PRO A 28 -12.69 3.74 7.43
N SER A 29 -13.64 3.39 8.30
CA SER A 29 -14.02 4.21 9.47
C SER A 29 -12.95 4.27 10.56
N GLU A 30 -11.96 3.37 10.52
CA GLU A 30 -10.87 3.28 11.50
C GLU A 30 -9.51 3.68 10.89
N ASP A 31 -9.53 4.44 9.78
CA ASP A 31 -8.31 4.85 9.11
C ASP A 31 -7.44 5.77 9.98
N SER A 32 -6.36 5.20 10.51
CA SER A 32 -5.36 5.87 11.36
C SER A 32 -4.16 6.43 10.57
N GLY A 33 -4.19 6.39 9.24
CA GLY A 33 -3.09 6.88 8.39
C GLY A 33 -2.64 5.88 7.33
N SER A 34 -3.60 5.20 6.70
CA SER A 34 -3.35 4.29 5.60
C SER A 34 -2.67 4.99 4.43
N ARG A 35 -1.89 4.27 3.64
CA ARG A 35 -1.25 4.79 2.43
C ARG A 35 -1.34 3.76 1.34
N VAL A 36 -1.45 4.21 0.11
CA VAL A 36 -1.32 3.34 -1.06
C VAL A 36 0.07 3.55 -1.63
N LEU A 37 0.82 2.44 -1.71
CA LEU A 37 2.03 2.35 -2.53
C LEU A 37 1.60 1.95 -3.94
N MET A 38 2.08 2.69 -4.94
CA MET A 38 1.91 2.36 -6.35
C MET A 38 3.29 2.36 -7.03
N ILE A 39 3.60 1.29 -7.74
CA ILE A 39 4.80 1.12 -8.55
C ILE A 39 4.34 0.82 -9.97
N LYS A 40 4.56 1.76 -10.88
CA LYS A 40 4.16 1.65 -12.28
C LYS A 40 5.39 1.54 -13.17
N THR A 41 5.41 0.50 -14.00
CA THR A 41 6.40 0.29 -15.06
C THR A 41 5.72 0.44 -16.43
N ALA A 42 6.44 0.22 -17.54
CA ALA A 42 5.84 0.26 -18.87
C ALA A 42 4.81 -0.86 -19.08
N ASP A 43 5.05 -2.02 -18.47
CA ASP A 43 4.31 -3.25 -18.74
C ASP A 43 3.42 -3.70 -17.58
N ASP A 44 3.60 -3.12 -16.39
CA ASP A 44 2.94 -3.58 -15.16
C ASP A 44 2.69 -2.45 -14.16
N GLU A 45 1.66 -2.63 -13.33
CA GLU A 45 1.29 -1.74 -12.23
C GLU A 45 1.05 -2.54 -10.96
N PHE A 46 1.91 -2.33 -9.96
CA PHE A 46 1.78 -2.91 -8.63
C PHE A 46 1.20 -1.87 -7.68
N THR A 47 0.13 -2.23 -6.97
CA THR A 47 -0.48 -1.36 -5.96
C THR A 47 -0.73 -2.12 -4.66
N ALA A 48 -0.50 -1.49 -3.51
CA ALA A 48 -0.70 -2.11 -2.20
C ALA A 48 -1.18 -1.10 -1.15
N LEU A 49 -2.15 -1.51 -0.33
CA LEU A 49 -2.58 -0.77 0.85
C LEU A 49 -1.62 -1.01 2.02
N MET A 50 -1.18 0.05 2.68
CA MET A 50 -0.32 0.03 3.84
C MET A 50 -1.07 0.64 5.01
N CYS A 51 -1.51 -0.18 5.97
CA CYS A 51 -2.25 0.32 7.13
C CYS A 51 -1.35 1.07 8.13
N GLY A 52 -1.95 2.00 8.87
CA GLY A 52 -1.27 2.75 9.94
C GLY A 52 -0.74 1.87 11.07
N GLY A 53 -1.45 0.79 11.42
CA GLY A 53 -1.01 -0.15 12.46
C GLY A 53 0.30 -0.90 12.15
N CYS A 54 0.77 -0.87 10.91
CA CYS A 54 2.06 -1.41 10.51
C CYS A 54 3.05 -0.35 10.02
N TYR A 55 2.83 0.93 10.36
CA TYR A 55 3.66 2.05 9.89
C TYR A 55 5.17 1.78 10.05
N SER A 56 5.61 1.27 11.21
CA SER A 56 7.02 0.95 11.48
C SER A 56 7.60 -0.15 10.57
N LYS A 57 6.78 -0.93 9.87
CA LYS A 57 7.20 -2.02 8.98
C LYS A 57 7.43 -1.59 7.53
N TRP A 58 6.96 -0.40 7.14
CA TRP A 58 7.09 0.11 5.77
C TRP A 58 7.63 1.55 5.69
N SER A 59 7.96 2.14 6.83
CA SER A 59 8.60 3.45 6.92
C SER A 59 10.08 3.32 7.34
N HIS A 60 10.79 4.46 7.40
CA HIS A 60 12.15 4.55 7.95
C HIS A 60 13.17 3.61 7.31
N GLY A 61 13.06 3.36 6.00
CA GLY A 61 14.01 2.49 5.28
C GLY A 61 13.86 1.00 5.56
N ALA A 62 12.76 0.58 6.19
CA ALA A 62 12.46 -0.83 6.41
C ALA A 62 12.22 -1.57 5.09
N THR A 63 12.71 -2.80 4.99
CA THR A 63 12.31 -3.73 3.93
C THR A 63 10.93 -4.30 4.26
N ALA A 64 9.96 -4.07 3.38
CA ALA A 64 8.61 -4.61 3.51
C ALA A 64 8.37 -5.72 2.46
N THR A 65 7.71 -6.80 2.88
CA THR A 65 7.23 -7.85 1.97
C THR A 65 5.74 -7.71 1.79
N PHE A 66 5.30 -7.54 0.54
CA PHE A 66 3.89 -7.46 0.19
C PHE A 66 3.34 -8.84 -0.13
N ARG A 67 2.25 -9.22 0.55
CA ARG A 67 1.60 -10.52 0.41
C ARG A 67 0.52 -10.53 -0.65
N ARG A 68 -0.13 -9.39 -0.89
CA ARG A 68 -1.17 -9.22 -1.91
C ARG A 68 -1.11 -7.80 -2.48
N PRO A 69 -0.99 -7.64 -3.80
CA PRO A 69 -1.35 -6.38 -4.42
C PRO A 69 -2.86 -6.18 -4.33
N ILE A 70 -3.30 -4.93 -4.22
CA ILE A 70 -4.69 -4.53 -4.38
C ILE A 70 -4.83 -3.81 -5.73
N THR A 71 -6.00 -3.92 -6.34
CA THR A 71 -6.38 -3.00 -7.43
C THR A 71 -6.98 -1.77 -6.76
N VAL A 72 -6.56 -0.55 -7.10
CA VAL A 72 -7.16 0.69 -6.57
C VAL A 72 -8.20 1.20 -7.54
#